data_AF-A0A7C9LFC2-F1
#
_entry.id   AF-A0A7C9LFC2-F1
#
_cell.length_a   1.000
_cell.length_b   1.000
_cell.length_c   1.000
_cell.angle_alpha   90.00
_cell.angle_beta   90.00
_cell.angle_gamma   90.00
#
_symmetry.space_group_name_H-M   'P 1'
#
loop_
_entity.id
_entity.type
_entity.pdbx_description
1 polymer ?
#
loop_
_entity_poly.entity_id
_entity_poly.type
_entity_poly.pdbx_seq_one_letter_code
_entity_poly.pdbx_strand_id
1 'polypeptide(L)'
;MDTIEVKGANGERLLYDGATVAKFRHNGMDEAARNPISTYREIRVTHKPAKRGRPGRYEVLLAMASFMALTVEETEKPQLDALVAALERSKA
;
A
#
# COMPACT_ATOMS: atom_id res chain seq x y z
N MET A 1 17.30 -3.68 -6.72
CA MET A 1 16.29 -3.41 -5.67
C MET A 1 15.04 -2.99 -6.40
N ASP A 2 13.98 -3.78 -6.30
CA ASP A 2 12.76 -3.55 -7.08
C ASP A 2 11.92 -2.50 -6.36
N THR A 3 11.64 -1.39 -7.05
CA THR A 3 10.72 -0.36 -6.56
C THR A 3 9.30 -0.84 -6.85
N ILE A 4 8.45 -0.85 -5.82
CA ILE A 4 7.05 -1.25 -5.93
C ILE A 4 6.18 -0.02 -5.66
N GLU A 5 5.38 0.36 -6.64
CA GLU A 5 4.36 1.40 -6.51
C GLU A 5 2.98 0.75 -6.51
N VAL A 6 2.18 1.02 -5.48
CA VAL A 6 0.78 0.62 -5.41
C VAL A 6 -0.07 1.87 -5.52
N LYS A 7 -0.85 1.97 -6.60
CA LYS A 7 -1.77 3.09 -6.78
C LYS A 7 -3.05 2.85 -5.99
N GLY A 8 -3.45 3.85 -5.23
CA GLY A 8 -4.72 3.88 -4.53
C GLY A 8 -5.73 4.81 -5.20
N ALA A 9 -6.93 4.80 -4.64
CA ALA A 9 -7.98 5.73 -5.01
C ALA A 9 -7.59 7.19 -4.68
N ASN A 10 -8.26 8.15 -5.34
CA ASN A 10 -8.14 9.59 -5.07
C ASN A 10 -6.70 10.15 -5.15
N GLY A 11 -5.86 9.56 -6.00
CA GLY A 11 -4.48 10.02 -6.18
C GLY A 11 -3.55 9.70 -5.01
N GLU A 12 -3.96 8.77 -4.13
CA GLU A 12 -3.06 8.21 -3.12
C GLU A 12 -2.18 7.12 -3.74
N ARG A 13 -0.99 6.92 -3.17
CA ARG A 13 -0.12 5.79 -3.53
C ARG A 13 0.80 5.40 -2.39
N LEU A 14 1.21 4.14 -2.39
CA LEU A 14 2.33 3.65 -1.57
C LEU A 14 3.53 3.36 -2.48
N LEU A 15 4.70 3.80 -2.06
CA LEU A 15 5.97 3.55 -2.72
C LEU A 15 6.88 2.78 -1.77
N TYR A 16 7.36 1.63 -2.21
CA TYR A 16 8.38 0.84 -1.56
C TYR A 16 9.64 0.87 -2.42
N ASP A 17 10.79 1.24 -1.83
CA ASP A 17 12.07 1.37 -2.52
C ASP A 17 13.14 0.36 -2.05
N GLY A 18 12.77 -0.59 -1.19
CA GLY A 18 13.69 -1.56 -0.59
C GLY A 18 14.35 -1.11 0.71
N ALA A 19 14.21 0.17 1.10
CA ALA A 19 14.65 0.69 2.40
C ALA A 19 13.50 1.33 3.21
N THR A 20 12.54 1.94 2.52
CA THR A 20 11.42 2.67 3.11
C THR A 20 10.10 2.34 2.42
N VAL A 21 9.01 2.63 3.13
CA VAL A 21 7.66 2.75 2.56
C VAL A 21 7.19 4.19 2.75
N ALA A 22 6.84 4.84 1.66
CA ALA A 22 6.28 6.19 1.66
C ALA A 22 4.83 6.19 1.17
N LYS A 23 3.96 6.96 1.82
CA LYS A 23 2.62 7.25 1.36
C LYS A 23 2.59 8.64 0.75
N PHE A 24 2.06 8.75 -0.46
CA PHE A 24 1.77 10.03 -1.09
C PHE A 24 0.27 10.23 -1.27
N ARG A 25 -0.13 11.50 -1.37
CA ARG A 25 -1.47 11.98 -1.72
C ARG A 25 -1.38 12.91 -2.93
N HIS A 26 -2.53 13.36 -3.42
CA HIS A 26 -2.64 14.35 -4.49
C HIS A 26 -1.81 13.98 -5.73
N ASN A 27 -1.98 12.76 -6.23
CA ASN A 27 -1.26 12.23 -7.39
C ASN A 27 0.27 12.24 -7.21
N GLY A 28 0.74 12.07 -5.98
CA GLY A 28 2.17 12.01 -5.70
C GLY A 28 2.84 13.33 -5.37
N MET A 29 2.08 14.44 -5.30
CA MET A 29 2.63 15.77 -5.02
C MET A 29 2.88 16.02 -3.53
N ASP A 30 2.25 15.26 -2.64
CA ASP A 30 2.32 15.45 -1.20
C ASP A 30 2.75 14.15 -0.51
N GLU A 31 3.88 14.15 0.19
CA GLU A 31 4.35 13.01 0.99
C GLU A 31 3.71 13.07 2.38
N ALA A 32 2.75 12.17 2.63
CA ALA A 32 2.00 12.15 3.87
C ALA A 32 2.75 11.43 5.01
N ALA A 33 3.56 10.43 4.67
CA ALA A 33 4.37 9.69 5.63
C ALA A 33 5.48 8.91 4.92
N ARG A 34 6.59 8.68 5.63
CA ARG A 34 7.65 7.76 5.21
C ARG A 34 8.19 7.01 6.42
N ASN A 35 8.25 5.69 6.30
CA ASN A 35 8.66 4.80 7.38
C ASN A 35 9.78 3.88 6.88
N PRO A 36 10.89 3.71 7.64
CA PRO A 36 11.87 2.67 7.36
C PRO A 36 11.23 1.29 7.42
N ILE A 37 11.64 0.38 6.53
CA ILE A 37 11.14 -1.01 6.51
C ILE A 37 11.39 -1.72 7.83
N SER A 38 12.49 -1.40 8.53
CA SER A 38 12.79 -1.95 9.87
C SER A 38 11.71 -1.68 10.92
N THR A 39 10.78 -0.76 10.66
CA THR A 39 9.66 -0.45 11.53
C THR A 39 8.38 -1.23 11.19
N TYR A 40 8.42 -2.06 10.13
CA TYR A 40 7.29 -2.89 9.69
C TYR A 40 6.82 -3.86 10.78
N ARG A 41 5.50 -3.97 10.95
CA ARG A 41 4.88 -4.88 11.94
C ARG A 41 3.86 -5.82 11.29
N GLU A 42 2.93 -5.22 10.54
CA GLU A 42 1.78 -5.93 9.97
C GLU A 42 1.20 -5.15 8.78
N ILE A 43 0.76 -5.88 7.76
CA ILE A 43 -0.14 -5.39 6.72
C ILE A 43 -1.46 -6.16 6.78
N ARG A 44 -2.58 -5.43 6.86
CA ARG A 44 -3.92 -6.00 6.78
C ARG A 44 -4.55 -5.61 5.46
N VAL A 45 -4.98 -6.60 4.69
CA VAL A 45 -5.68 -6.41 3.43
C VAL A 45 -7.09 -6.97 3.56
N THR A 46 -8.10 -6.11 3.42
CA THR A 46 -9.51 -6.50 3.45
C THR A 46 -10.12 -6.36 2.05
N HIS A 47 -10.54 -7.46 1.45
CA HIS A 47 -11.26 -7.43 0.16
C HIS A 47 -12.70 -6.94 0.35
N LYS A 48 -13.09 -5.95 -0.45
CA LYS A 48 -14.45 -5.46 -0.61
C LYS A 48 -14.91 -5.82 -2.02
N PRO A 49 -15.58 -6.97 -2.22
CA PRO A 49 -15.95 -7.41 -3.56
C PRO A 49 -16.91 -6.42 -4.22
N ALA A 50 -16.89 -6.41 -5.55
CA ALA A 50 -17.79 -5.59 -6.36
C ALA A 50 -19.26 -5.83 -5.95
N LYS A 51 -20.03 -4.74 -5.93
CA LYS A 51 -21.48 -4.76 -5.72
C LYS A 51 -22.16 -4.01 -6.86
N ARG A 52 -23.45 -4.21 -7.08
CA ARG A 52 -24.21 -3.58 -8.18
C ARG A 52 -23.88 -2.07 -8.28
N GLY A 53 -23.23 -1.67 -9.37
CA GLY A 53 -22.82 -0.28 -9.64
C GLY A 53 -21.57 0.23 -8.91
N ARG A 54 -20.82 -0.62 -8.21
CA ARG A 54 -19.56 -0.25 -7.53
C ARG A 54 -18.46 -1.28 -7.83
N PRO A 55 -17.29 -0.84 -8.34
CA PRO A 55 -16.15 -1.74 -8.57
C PRO A 55 -15.67 -2.32 -7.24
N GLY A 56 -15.07 -3.51 -7.31
CA GLY A 56 -14.42 -4.13 -6.15
C GLY A 56 -13.13 -3.41 -5.80
N ARG A 57 -12.73 -3.49 -4.52
CA ARG A 57 -11.56 -2.80 -4.00
C ARG A 57 -10.96 -3.54 -2.81
N TYR A 58 -9.74 -3.17 -2.45
CA TYR A 58 -9.04 -3.62 -1.25
C TYR A 58 -8.86 -2.44 -0.30
N GLU A 59 -9.18 -2.63 0.97
CA GLU A 59 -8.79 -1.70 2.03
C GLU A 59 -7.49 -2.22 2.65
N VAL A 60 -6.44 -1.43 2.60
CA VAL A 60 -5.12 -1.75 3.12
C VAL A 60 -4.86 -0.92 4.36
N LEU A 61 -4.44 -1.56 5.44
CA LEU A 61 -3.91 -0.92 6.64
C LEU A 61 -2.51 -1.45 6.92
N LEU A 62 -1.53 -0.56 6.88
CA LEU A 62 -0.12 -0.86 7.08
C LEU A 62 0.32 -0.27 8.42
N ALA A 63 0.74 -1.15 9.34
CA ALA A 63 1.25 -0.80 10.65
C ALA A 63 2.78 -0.77 10.63
N MET A 64 3.35 0.42 10.80
CA MET A 64 4.79 0.67 10.90
C MET A 64 5.09 1.62 12.09
N ALA A 65 6.12 2.48 12.00
CA ALA A 65 6.28 3.60 12.92
C ALA A 65 5.07 4.56 12.93
N SER A 66 4.35 4.66 11.81
CA SER A 66 3.02 5.24 11.72
C SER A 66 2.05 4.30 11.00
N PHE A 67 0.75 4.48 11.22
CA PHE A 67 -0.29 3.76 10.49
C PHE A 67 -0.56 4.46 9.15
N MET A 68 -0.51 3.70 8.06
CA MET A 68 -0.86 4.16 6.72
C MET A 68 -2.03 3.34 6.20
N ALA A 69 -3.08 4.00 5.72
CA ALA A 69 -4.21 3.35 5.06
C ALA A 69 -4.16 3.62 3.55
N LEU A 70 -4.63 2.70 2.73
CA LEU A 70 -4.77 2.90 1.28
C LEU A 70 -5.98 2.10 0.79
N THR A 71 -6.85 2.72 -0.01
CA THR A 71 -7.89 1.99 -0.74
C THR A 71 -7.37 1.72 -2.15
N VAL A 72 -7.33 0.46 -2.56
CA VAL A 72 -6.71 0.00 -3.83
C VAL A 72 -7.79 -0.62 -4.71
N GLU A 73 -7.83 -0.26 -5.99
CA GLU A 73 -8.76 -0.90 -6.94
C GLU A 73 -8.34 -2.34 -7.24
N GLU A 74 -9.29 -3.21 -7.61
CA GLU A 74 -8.99 -4.61 -7.92
C GLU A 74 -7.96 -4.78 -9.06
N THR A 75 -7.88 -3.82 -9.96
CA THR A 75 -6.90 -3.77 -11.07
C THR A 75 -5.45 -3.67 -10.58
N GLU A 76 -5.22 -3.08 -9.40
CA GLU A 76 -3.90 -2.89 -8.79
C GLU A 76 -3.55 -4.03 -7.79
N LYS A 77 -4.34 -5.11 -7.78
CA LYS A 77 -4.07 -6.28 -6.95
C LYS A 77 -2.67 -6.87 -7.17
N PRO A 78 -2.12 -7.00 -8.40
CA PRO A 78 -0.77 -7.54 -8.60
C PRO A 78 0.31 -6.73 -7.87
N GLN A 79 0.21 -5.40 -7.91
CA GLN A 79 1.12 -4.48 -7.23
C GLN A 79 0.95 -4.58 -5.71
N LEU A 80 -0.30 -4.68 -5.23
CA LEU A 80 -0.58 -4.91 -3.82
C LEU A 80 0.01 -6.24 -3.32
N ASP A 81 -0.17 -7.33 -4.07
CA ASP A 81 0.39 -8.64 -3.73
C ASP A 81 1.93 -8.59 -3.70
N ALA A 82 2.56 -7.89 -4.65
CA ALA A 82 4.00 -7.70 -4.69
C ALA A 82 4.50 -6.93 -3.45
N LEU A 83 3.79 -5.86 -3.05
CA LEU A 83 4.11 -5.09 -1.85
C LEU A 83 3.99 -5.95 -0.58
N VAL A 84 2.88 -6.69 -0.44
CA VAL A 84 2.67 -7.61 0.70
C VAL A 84 3.83 -8.61 0.78
N ALA A 85 4.17 -9.26 -0.34
CA ALA A 85 5.25 -10.22 -0.38
C ALA A 85 6.62 -9.61 -0.03
N ALA A 86 6.90 -8.37 -0.46
CA ALA A 86 8.12 -7.67 -0.14
C ALA A 86 8.21 -7.31 1.37
N LEU A 87 7.11 -6.85 1.95
CA LEU A 87 7.05 -6.51 3.38
C LEU A 87 7.13 -7.75 4.28
N GLU A 88 6.42 -8.82 3.95
CA GLU A 88 6.49 -10.06 4.73
C GLU A 88 7.88 -10.70 4.68
N ARG A 89 8.60 -10.61 3.55
CA ARG A 89 10.02 -11.04 3.49
C ARG A 89 10.94 -10.23 4.41
N SER A 90 10.63 -8.96 4.65
CA SER A 90 11.45 -8.08 5.50
C SER A 90 11.25 -8.31 7.01
N LYS A 91 10.21 -9.08 7.38
CA LYS A 91 9.92 -9.47 8.76
C LYS A 91 10.70 -10.73 9.19
N ALA A 92 11.24 -11.47 8.23
CA ALA A 92 11.95 -12.74 8.43
C ALA A 92 13.42 -12.55 8.81
#